data_AF-A0A179SQF5-F1
#
_entry.id   AF-A0A179SQF5-F1
#
_cell.length_a   1.000
_cell.length_b   1.000
_cell.length_c   1.000
_cell.angle_alpha   90.00
_cell.angle_beta   90.00
_cell.angle_gamma   90.00
#
_symmetry.space_group_name_H-M   'P 1'
#
loop_
_entity.id
_entity.type
_entity.pdbx_description
1 polymer ?
#
loop_
_entity_poly.entity_id
_entity_poly.type
_entity_poly.pdbx_seq_one_letter_code
_entity_poly.pdbx_strand_id
1 'polypeptide(L)'
;MKNAGQADEIVQDQTTMYVINNLSKLEYGVVDIVNLFPSIEGNETKESATENLKCIQEAIARVDDVIIAVGKGVKTNKKANERLDMVLAILLDKKANILQIEAKFGRKGFHPLYPALKQQWKLVPYDVSEKVC
;
A
#
# COMPACT_ATOMS: atom_id res chain seq x y z
N MET A 1 40.69 -10.16 1.82
CA MET A 1 39.34 -9.60 1.60
C MET A 1 39.40 -8.14 1.97
N LYS A 2 38.97 -7.22 1.09
CA LYS A 2 38.84 -5.80 1.48
C LYS A 2 37.57 -5.69 2.31
N ASN A 3 37.68 -5.23 3.56
CA ASN A 3 36.51 -4.90 4.35
C ASN A 3 35.86 -3.68 3.70
N ALA A 4 34.61 -3.81 3.23
CA ALA A 4 33.83 -2.64 2.85
C ALA A 4 33.67 -1.77 4.10
N GLY A 5 33.91 -0.46 3.97
CA GLY A 5 33.64 0.47 5.06
C GLY A 5 32.17 0.39 5.44
N GLN A 6 31.89 0.24 6.72
CA GLN A 6 30.53 0.27 7.23
C GLN A 6 30.12 1.74 7.30
N ALA A 7 29.08 2.12 6.55
CA ALA A 7 28.47 3.43 6.66
C ALA A 7 27.39 3.39 7.76
N ASP A 8 26.92 4.56 8.21
CA ASP A 8 25.81 4.70 9.17
C ASP A 8 24.48 4.26 8.52
N GLU A 9 24.31 2.94 8.37
CA GLU A 9 23.17 2.34 7.70
C GLU A 9 21.87 2.50 8.52
N ILE A 10 20.75 2.68 7.82
CA ILE A 10 19.41 2.67 8.41
C ILE A 10 18.80 1.30 8.17
N VAL A 11 18.40 0.61 9.23
CA VAL A 11 17.64 -0.64 9.14
C VAL A 11 16.16 -0.31 8.90
N GLN A 12 15.60 -0.77 7.78
CA GLN A 12 14.20 -0.61 7.43
C GLN A 12 13.50 -1.98 7.36
N ASP A 13 12.20 -2.02 7.65
CA ASP A 13 11.41 -3.22 7.36
C ASP A 13 11.32 -3.45 5.84
N GLN A 14 11.11 -4.71 5.45
CA GLN A 14 11.13 -5.10 4.04
C GLN A 14 10.01 -4.44 3.22
N THR A 15 8.86 -4.16 3.81
CA THR A 15 7.74 -3.52 3.10
C THR A 15 8.15 -2.10 2.74
N THR A 16 8.62 -1.32 3.71
CA THR A 16 9.10 0.05 3.50
C THR A 16 10.24 0.08 2.48
N MET A 17 11.24 -0.79 2.64
CA MET A 17 12.37 -0.88 1.70
C MET A 17 11.91 -1.18 0.26
N TYR A 18 11.01 -2.15 0.05
CA TYR A 18 10.52 -2.45 -1.30
C TYR A 18 9.65 -1.34 -1.87
N VAL A 19 8.80 -0.69 -1.06
CA VAL A 19 8.00 0.45 -1.51
C VAL A 19 8.91 1.58 -2.01
N ILE A 20 9.85 2.05 -1.17
CA ILE A 20 10.74 3.16 -1.52
C ILE A 20 11.57 2.84 -2.77
N ASN A 21 12.21 1.67 -2.80
CA ASN A 21 13.09 1.29 -3.91
C ASN A 21 12.35 1.14 -5.25
N ASN A 22 11.10 0.69 -5.23
CA ASN A 22 10.33 0.53 -6.48
C ASN A 22 9.71 1.85 -6.93
N LEU A 23 9.18 2.66 -6.01
CA LEU A 23 8.60 3.97 -6.35
C LEU A 23 9.66 4.97 -6.82
N SER A 24 10.86 4.95 -6.23
CA SER A 24 11.98 5.76 -6.70
C SER A 24 12.35 5.47 -8.17
N LYS A 25 12.30 4.19 -8.60
CA LYS A 25 12.53 3.80 -10.00
C LYS A 25 11.42 4.23 -10.95
N LEU A 26 10.25 4.54 -10.41
CA LEU A 26 9.10 5.09 -11.13
C LEU A 26 9.03 6.62 -10.98
N GLU A 27 10.11 7.25 -10.52
CA GLU A 27 10.28 8.71 -10.40
C GLU A 27 9.35 9.40 -9.38
N TYR A 28 8.78 8.63 -8.43
CA TYR A 28 8.11 9.22 -7.27
C TYR A 28 9.14 9.76 -6.27
N GLY A 29 8.97 11.01 -5.83
CA GLY A 29 9.84 11.66 -4.86
C GLY A 29 9.47 11.44 -3.39
N VAL A 30 8.20 11.09 -3.10
CA VAL A 30 7.68 10.92 -1.74
C VAL A 30 6.61 9.82 -1.71
N VAL A 31 6.46 9.16 -0.56
CA VAL A 31 5.40 8.17 -0.33
C VAL A 31 4.94 8.22 1.12
N ASP A 32 3.63 8.27 1.32
CA ASP A 32 2.99 7.99 2.61
C ASP A 32 2.56 6.51 2.65
N ILE A 33 3.13 5.73 3.55
CA ILE A 33 2.80 4.30 3.71
C ILE A 33 1.83 4.15 4.88
N VAL A 34 0.61 3.70 4.60
CA VAL A 34 -0.45 3.50 5.60
C VAL A 34 -1.01 2.08 5.57
N ASN A 35 -1.39 1.57 6.74
CA ASN A 35 -2.01 0.26 6.90
C ASN A 35 -3.54 0.37 6.99
N LEU A 36 -4.27 -0.63 6.48
CA LEU A 36 -5.72 -0.74 6.66
C LEU A 36 -6.13 -0.82 8.14
N PHE A 37 -5.25 -1.36 8.98
CA PHE A 37 -5.46 -1.57 10.41
C PHE A 37 -4.41 -0.82 11.23
N PRO A 38 -4.77 -0.35 12.44
CA PRO A 38 -3.84 0.36 13.33
C PRO A 38 -2.76 -0.54 13.93
N SER A 39 -2.93 -1.86 13.96
CA SER A 39 -1.99 -2.80 14.59
C SER A 39 -1.96 -4.15 13.88
N ILE A 40 -0.80 -4.80 13.95
CA ILE A 40 -0.55 -6.16 13.46
C ILE A 40 -0.88 -7.21 14.54
N GLU A 41 -0.71 -6.86 15.82
CA GLU A 41 -0.77 -7.79 16.96
C GLU A 41 -2.16 -7.90 17.62
N GLY A 42 -3.19 -7.35 16.96
CA GLY A 42 -4.59 -7.67 17.26
C GLY A 42 -5.07 -7.20 18.64
N ASN A 43 -5.42 -5.92 18.73
CA ASN A 43 -6.47 -5.39 19.62
C ASN A 43 -6.87 -4.01 19.12
N GLU A 44 -7.76 -3.97 18.13
CA GLU A 44 -8.31 -2.72 17.61
C GLU A 44 -9.40 -2.21 18.56
N THR A 45 -9.19 -1.02 19.12
CA THR A 45 -10.25 -0.26 19.80
C THR A 45 -10.99 0.61 18.79
N LYS A 46 -12.23 1.01 19.10
CA LYS A 46 -12.99 1.97 18.28
C LYS A 46 -12.23 3.27 18.06
N GLU A 47 -11.54 3.76 19.09
CA GLU A 47 -10.73 4.97 19.00
C GLU A 47 -9.55 4.79 18.03
N SER A 48 -8.79 3.70 18.15
CA SER A 48 -7.67 3.40 17.24
C SER A 48 -8.11 3.23 15.79
N ALA A 49 -9.30 2.68 15.56
CA ALA A 49 -9.86 2.52 14.22
C ALA A 49 -10.26 3.86 13.59
N THR A 50 -10.81 4.78 14.40
CA THR A 50 -11.15 6.14 13.98
C THR A 50 -9.90 6.95 13.67
N GLU A 51 -8.90 6.91 14.53
CA GLU A 51 -7.65 7.64 14.32
C GLU A 51 -6.90 7.12 13.09
N ASN A 52 -6.83 5.79 12.91
CA ASN A 52 -6.24 5.21 11.70
C ASN A 52 -6.95 5.66 10.41
N LEU A 53 -8.28 5.76 10.42
CA LEU A 53 -9.02 6.27 9.25
C LEU A 53 -8.69 7.74 8.97
N LYS A 54 -8.55 8.56 10.02
CA LYS A 54 -8.15 9.95 9.90
C LYS A 54 -6.73 10.08 9.29
N CYS A 55 -5.76 9.30 9.76
CA CYS A 55 -4.42 9.27 9.18
C CYS A 55 -4.45 8.90 7.68
N ILE A 56 -5.28 7.92 7.29
CA ILE A 56 -5.46 7.54 5.88
C ILE A 56 -6.04 8.72 5.08
N GLN A 57 -7.07 9.39 5.60
CA GLN A 57 -7.69 10.54 4.93
C GLN A 57 -6.73 11.72 4.74
N GLU A 58 -5.89 11.99 5.73
CA GLU A 58 -4.85 13.02 5.68
C GLU A 58 -3.75 12.68 4.68
N ALA A 59 -3.31 11.41 4.63
CA ALA A 59 -2.34 10.95 3.63
C ALA A 59 -2.89 11.10 2.21
N ILE A 60 -4.14 10.68 1.97
CA ILE A 60 -4.82 10.83 0.67
C ILE A 60 -4.85 12.30 0.23
N ALA A 61 -4.98 13.26 1.15
CA ALA A 61 -5.06 14.68 0.81
C ALA A 61 -3.71 15.30 0.37
N ARG A 62 -2.58 14.61 0.57
CA ARG A 62 -1.23 15.12 0.28
C ARG A 62 -0.57 14.52 -0.96
N VAL A 63 -1.23 13.56 -1.60
CA VAL A 63 -0.63 12.76 -2.69
C VAL A 63 -1.48 12.85 -3.96
N ASP A 64 -0.82 12.75 -5.10
CA ASP A 64 -1.48 12.72 -6.40
C ASP A 64 -2.04 11.33 -6.75
N ASP A 65 -1.33 10.28 -6.35
CA ASP A 65 -1.63 8.88 -6.64
C ASP A 65 -1.82 8.05 -5.37
N VAL A 66 -2.81 7.15 -5.37
CA VAL A 66 -3.04 6.19 -4.29
C VAL A 66 -2.88 4.76 -4.80
N ILE A 67 -1.93 4.01 -4.26
CA ILE A 67 -1.64 2.63 -4.65
C ILE A 67 -2.25 1.65 -3.65
N ILE A 68 -3.18 0.82 -4.10
CA ILE A 68 -3.77 -0.24 -3.28
C ILE A 68 -2.89 -1.49 -3.36
N ALA A 69 -2.17 -1.77 -2.27
CA ALA A 69 -1.16 -2.83 -2.20
C ALA A 69 -1.42 -3.84 -1.06
N VAL A 70 -2.69 -4.12 -0.76
CA VAL A 70 -3.10 -4.99 0.37
C VAL A 70 -3.03 -6.49 0.06
N GLY A 71 -2.77 -6.85 -1.20
CA GLY A 71 -2.74 -8.23 -1.67
C GLY A 71 -4.13 -8.88 -1.78
N LYS A 72 -4.18 -10.05 -2.43
CA LYS A 72 -5.45 -10.78 -2.64
C LYS A 72 -6.03 -11.44 -1.40
N GLY A 73 -5.21 -11.65 -0.36
CA GLY A 73 -5.64 -12.24 0.91
C GLY A 73 -6.72 -11.42 1.63
N VAL A 74 -6.86 -10.13 1.30
CA VAL A 74 -7.95 -9.29 1.80
C VAL A 74 -9.33 -9.87 1.46
N LYS A 75 -9.50 -10.51 0.29
CA LYS A 75 -10.78 -11.06 -0.18
C LYS A 75 -11.28 -12.21 0.71
N THR A 76 -10.37 -12.91 1.41
CA THR A 76 -10.73 -14.01 2.31
C THR A 76 -11.00 -13.57 3.75
N ASN A 77 -10.72 -12.30 4.10
CA ASN A 77 -10.97 -11.77 5.44
C ASN A 77 -12.06 -10.69 5.36
N LYS A 78 -13.25 -11.03 5.88
CA LYS A 78 -14.42 -10.14 5.85
C LYS A 78 -14.13 -8.73 6.39
N LYS A 79 -13.47 -8.65 7.56
CA LYS A 79 -13.14 -7.36 8.20
C LYS A 79 -12.17 -6.53 7.35
N ALA A 80 -11.16 -7.18 6.77
CA ALA A 80 -10.20 -6.51 5.89
C ALA A 80 -10.84 -6.05 4.58
N ASN A 81 -11.78 -6.83 4.06
CA ASN A 81 -12.55 -6.48 2.88
C ASN A 81 -13.44 -5.24 3.13
N GLU A 82 -14.20 -5.24 4.23
CA GLU A 82 -15.03 -4.09 4.65
C GLU A 82 -14.18 -2.83 4.86
N ARG A 83 -12.99 -2.96 5.48
CA ARG A 83 -12.06 -1.86 5.69
C ARG A 83 -11.53 -1.29 4.37
N LEU A 84 -11.17 -2.17 3.42
CA LEU A 84 -10.78 -1.76 2.08
C LEU A 84 -11.93 -1.05 1.36
N ASP A 85 -13.17 -1.53 1.48
CA ASP A 85 -14.33 -0.93 0.84
C ASP A 85 -14.62 0.48 1.37
N MET A 86 -14.48 0.71 2.68
CA MET A 86 -14.56 2.05 3.26
C MET A 86 -13.50 3.00 2.69
N VAL A 87 -12.25 2.54 2.55
CA VAL A 87 -11.17 3.35 1.96
C VAL A 87 -11.44 3.63 0.48
N LEU A 88 -11.88 2.63 -0.28
CA LEU A 88 -12.22 2.80 -1.69
C LEU A 88 -13.37 3.79 -1.88
N ALA A 89 -14.41 3.77 -1.04
CA ALA A 89 -15.50 4.73 -1.08
C ALA A 89 -15.00 6.18 -0.91
N ILE A 90 -14.06 6.41 0.02
CA ILE A 90 -13.43 7.73 0.23
C ILE A 90 -12.63 8.15 -1.00
N LEU A 91 -11.86 7.23 -1.59
CA LEU A 91 -11.05 7.53 -2.78
C LEU A 91 -11.93 7.89 -3.99
N LEU A 92 -13.07 7.21 -4.14
CA LEU A 92 -14.03 7.48 -5.21
C LEU A 92 -14.73 8.82 -5.04
N ASP A 93 -15.17 9.14 -3.83
CA ASP A 93 -15.78 10.44 -3.50
C ASP A 93 -14.81 11.60 -3.82
N LYS A 94 -13.53 11.42 -3.44
CA LYS A 94 -12.45 12.37 -3.74
C LYS A 94 -11.96 12.35 -5.19
N LYS A 95 -12.45 11.43 -6.03
CA LYS A 95 -11.98 11.23 -7.42
C LYS A 95 -10.46 11.04 -7.51
N ALA A 96 -9.87 10.36 -6.54
CA ALA A 96 -8.43 10.10 -6.50
C ALA A 96 -7.99 9.23 -7.68
N ASN A 97 -6.74 9.38 -8.14
CA ASN A 97 -6.15 8.43 -9.08
C ASN A 97 -5.74 7.15 -8.33
N ILE A 98 -6.46 6.06 -8.56
CA ILE A 98 -6.26 4.80 -7.84
C ILE A 98 -5.48 3.81 -8.72
N LEU A 99 -4.36 3.33 -8.20
CA LEU A 99 -3.44 2.41 -8.86
C LEU A 99 -3.31 1.09 -8.08
N GLN A 100 -2.76 0.07 -8.74
CA GLN A 100 -2.36 -1.20 -8.14
C GLN A 100 -1.06 -1.70 -8.76
N ILE A 101 -0.40 -2.60 -8.02
CA ILE A 101 0.82 -3.26 -8.49
C ILE A 101 0.47 -4.39 -9.47
N GLU A 102 1.05 -4.32 -10.65
CA GLU A 102 1.06 -5.37 -11.67
C GLU A 102 2.43 -6.06 -11.72
N ALA A 103 2.42 -7.39 -11.77
CA ALA A 103 3.62 -8.18 -12.00
C ALA A 103 3.91 -8.35 -13.49
N LYS A 104 5.16 -8.65 -13.84
CA LYS A 104 5.62 -8.83 -15.22
C LYS A 104 4.79 -9.81 -16.06
N PHE A 105 4.15 -10.78 -15.40
CA PHE A 105 3.28 -11.78 -16.02
C PHE A 105 1.79 -11.36 -16.07
N GLY A 106 1.49 -10.06 -15.94
CA GLY A 106 0.17 -9.47 -16.17
C GLY A 106 -0.86 -9.63 -15.05
N ARG A 107 -0.51 -10.30 -13.94
CA ARG A 107 -1.39 -10.36 -12.76
C ARG A 107 -1.28 -9.09 -11.93
N LYS A 108 -2.37 -8.72 -11.25
CA LYS A 108 -2.52 -7.48 -10.49
C LYS A 108 -2.96 -7.74 -9.05
N GLY A 109 -2.94 -6.70 -8.21
CA GLY A 109 -3.46 -6.71 -6.84
C GLY A 109 -2.54 -7.40 -5.85
N PHE A 110 -1.23 -7.19 -5.98
CA PHE A 110 -0.21 -7.80 -5.12
C PHE A 110 0.14 -6.96 -3.90
N HIS A 111 0.63 -7.63 -2.86
CA HIS A 111 1.29 -7.00 -1.72
C HIS A 111 2.77 -6.70 -2.05
N PRO A 112 3.39 -5.64 -1.52
CA PRO A 112 4.79 -5.29 -1.75
C PRO A 112 5.79 -6.43 -1.47
N LEU A 113 5.46 -7.30 -0.52
CA LEU A 113 6.30 -8.45 -0.12
C LEU A 113 6.20 -9.65 -1.08
N TYR A 114 5.39 -9.60 -2.13
CA TYR A 114 5.26 -10.73 -3.05
C TYR A 114 6.62 -11.03 -3.73
N PRO A 115 7.15 -12.27 -3.66
CA PRO A 115 8.55 -12.54 -4.03
C PRO A 115 8.96 -12.11 -5.44
N ALA A 116 8.08 -12.21 -6.44
CA ALA A 116 8.38 -11.85 -7.82
C ALA A 116 8.43 -10.33 -8.07
N LEU A 117 8.03 -9.51 -7.09
CA LEU A 117 7.89 -8.06 -7.22
C LEU A 117 8.97 -7.27 -6.48
N LYS A 118 9.93 -7.94 -5.81
CA LYS A 118 10.94 -7.27 -4.98
C LYS A 118 11.74 -6.19 -5.72
N GLN A 119 12.03 -6.40 -7.01
CA GLN A 119 12.96 -5.56 -7.75
C GLN A 119 12.30 -4.58 -8.73
N GLN A 120 11.07 -4.85 -9.18
CA GLN A 120 10.43 -4.03 -10.20
C GLN A 120 8.91 -4.09 -10.07
N TRP A 121 8.29 -2.92 -9.91
CA TRP A 121 6.86 -2.74 -10.00
C TRP A 121 6.48 -2.10 -11.32
N LYS A 122 5.26 -2.44 -11.76
CA LYS A 122 4.52 -1.66 -12.73
C LYS A 122 3.23 -1.23 -12.05
N LEU A 123 2.88 0.04 -12.17
CA LEU A 123 1.60 0.56 -11.68
C LEU A 123 0.60 0.60 -12.83
N VAL A 124 -0.61 0.17 -12.55
CA VAL A 124 -1.74 0.19 -13.49
C VAL A 124 -2.99 0.67 -12.75
N PRO A 125 -4.01 1.19 -13.47
CA PRO A 125 -5.26 1.58 -12.84
C PRO A 125 -5.87 0.46 -12.00
N TYR A 126 -6.40 0.83 -10.83
CA TYR A 126 -7.15 -0.06 -9.97
C TYR A 126 -8.52 -0.34 -10.58
N ASP A 127 -8.93 -1.61 -10.60
CA ASP A 127 -10.25 -1.98 -11.10
C ASP A 127 -11.29 -1.87 -9.98
N VAL A 128 -12.03 -0.76 -9.99
CA VAL A 128 -13.11 -0.49 -9.03
C VAL A 128 -14.42 -1.20 -9.45
N SER A 129 -14.53 -1.61 -10.71
CA SER A 129 -15.78 -2.10 -11.29
C SER A 129 -16.22 -3.47 -10.75
N GLU A 130 -15.33 -4.23 -10.12
CA GLU A 130 -15.68 -5.50 -9.45
C GLU A 130 -16.56 -5.31 -8.18
N LYS A 131 -16.83 -4.08 -7.73
CA LYS A 131 -17.45 -3.84 -6.41
C LYS A 131 -18.64 -2.88 -6.36
N VAL A 132 -19.09 -2.36 -7.51
CA VAL A 132 -20.33 -1.56 -7.58
C VAL A 132 -21.43 -2.45 -8.17
N CYS A 133 -22.05 -3.28 -7.34
CA CYS A 133 -23.35 -3.90 -7.59
C CYS A 133 -24.12 -4.05 -6.29
#